data_AF-A0A0F9Z7L8-F1
#
_entry.id   AF-A0A0F9Z7L8-F1
#
_cell.length_a   1.000
_cell.length_b   1.000
_cell.length_c   1.000
_cell.angle_alpha   90.00
_cell.angle_beta   90.00
_cell.angle_gamma   90.00
#
_symmetry.space_group_name_H-M   'P 1'
#
loop_
_entity.id
_entity.type
_entity.pdbx_description
1 polymer ?
#
loop_
_entity_poly.entity_id
_entity_poly.type
_entity_poly.pdbx_seq_one_letter_code
_entity_poly.pdbx_strand_id
1 'polypeptide(L)'
;MIDRQKTTTYSPEDIEKIRQALTILERTIKQPQYNNATVVAQFLVNVFNEIGRSDLAEVEKLLRDNDSRIYLIAVPVKFFGNQYESRLPNFSNTLNYALWICMNGLTEALVILSQHGTSTKKNEENLVNCGFLSPVMN
;
A
#
# COMPACT_ATOMS: atom_id res chain seq x y z
N MET A 1 -15.90 20.10 -17.99
CA MET A 1 -14.55 20.17 -17.40
C MET A 1 -14.71 20.05 -15.90
N ILE A 2 -14.32 18.92 -15.30
CA ILE A 2 -14.33 18.76 -13.84
C ILE A 2 -12.89 18.93 -13.39
N ASP A 3 -12.69 19.92 -12.53
CA ASP A 3 -11.43 20.30 -11.92
C ASP A 3 -10.82 19.10 -11.18
N ARG A 4 -9.73 18.54 -11.70
CA ARG A 4 -9.00 17.42 -11.09
C ARG A 4 -7.79 17.99 -10.35
N GLN A 5 -8.03 18.64 -9.22
CA GLN A 5 -7.00 18.85 -8.21
C GLN A 5 -7.51 18.32 -6.87
N LYS A 6 -7.36 17.00 -6.66
CA LYS A 6 -7.06 16.54 -5.31
C LYS A 6 -5.59 16.85 -5.09
N THR A 7 -5.34 18.05 -4.57
CA THR A 7 -4.07 18.50 -4.02
C THR A 7 -3.52 17.41 -3.12
N THR A 8 -2.27 17.02 -3.34
CA THR A 8 -1.50 16.21 -2.39
C THR A 8 -1.62 16.86 -1.02
N THR A 9 -2.00 16.12 0.02
CA THR A 9 -2.11 16.74 1.36
C THR A 9 -0.77 16.80 2.09
N TYR A 10 0.28 16.20 1.52
CA TYR A 10 1.65 16.30 2.00
C TYR A 10 2.29 17.62 1.59
N SER A 11 3.16 18.13 2.46
CA SER A 11 4.02 19.26 2.08
C SER A 11 5.01 18.82 0.99
N PRO A 12 5.53 19.75 0.17
CA PRO A 12 6.59 19.43 -0.79
C PRO A 12 7.81 18.75 -0.14
N GLU A 13 8.12 19.11 1.11
CA GLU A 13 9.19 18.49 1.89
C GLU A 13 8.89 17.02 2.20
N ASP A 14 7.68 16.71 2.63
CA ASP A 14 7.27 15.33 2.91
C ASP A 14 7.28 14.47 1.64
N ILE A 15 6.80 15.03 0.52
CA ILE A 15 6.84 14.33 -0.78
C ILE A 15 8.28 13.98 -1.17
N GLU A 16 9.22 14.89 -0.95
CA GLU A 16 10.62 14.65 -1.26
C GLU A 16 11.24 13.60 -0.32
N LYS A 17 10.92 13.62 0.97
CA LYS A 17 11.31 12.57 1.92
C LYS A 17 10.78 11.20 1.49
N ILE A 18 9.50 11.11 1.12
CA ILE A 18 8.91 9.86 0.61
C ILE A 18 9.65 9.41 -0.66
N ARG A 19 9.91 10.31 -1.61
CA ARG A 19 10.59 9.96 -2.86
C ARG A 19 12.01 9.42 -2.62
N GLN A 20 12.76 10.06 -1.74
CA GLN A 20 14.10 9.61 -1.36
C GLN A 20 14.04 8.23 -0.68
N ALA A 21 13.07 8.05 0.23
CA ALA A 21 12.82 6.78 0.87
C ALA A 21 12.48 5.69 -0.18
N LEU A 22 11.53 5.92 -1.08
CA LEU A 22 11.16 4.98 -2.13
C LEU A 22 12.34 4.61 -3.04
N THR A 23 13.23 5.56 -3.32
CA THR A 23 14.47 5.28 -4.08
C THR A 23 15.39 4.31 -3.34
N ILE A 24 15.51 4.44 -2.02
CA ILE A 24 16.29 3.52 -1.18
C ILE A 24 15.63 2.14 -1.16
N LEU A 25 14.31 2.08 -1.03
CA LEU A 25 13.56 0.83 -1.08
C LEU A 25 13.79 0.08 -2.39
N GLU A 26 13.65 0.76 -3.53
CA GLU A 26 13.88 0.18 -4.86
C GLU A 26 15.30 -0.39 -5.03
N ARG A 27 16.31 0.28 -4.47
CA ARG A 27 17.69 -0.25 -4.46
C ARG A 27 17.83 -1.47 -3.56
N THR A 28 17.12 -1.48 -2.44
CA THR A 28 17.18 -2.55 -1.43
C THR A 28 16.55 -3.83 -1.98
N ILE A 29 15.32 -3.75 -2.50
CA ILE A 29 14.57 -4.91 -3.04
C ILE A 29 15.15 -5.47 -4.33
N LYS A 30 16.08 -4.78 -5.00
CA LYS A 30 16.85 -5.34 -6.13
C LYS A 30 17.77 -6.47 -5.67
N GLN A 31 18.15 -6.50 -4.40
CA GLN A 31 18.93 -7.59 -3.85
C GLN A 31 17.98 -8.75 -3.50
N PRO A 32 18.21 -9.98 -4.00
CA PRO A 32 17.26 -11.08 -3.86
C PRO A 32 16.84 -11.38 -2.41
N GLN A 33 17.76 -11.26 -1.46
CA GLN A 33 17.49 -11.50 -0.04
C GLN A 33 16.54 -10.47 0.60
N TYR A 34 16.36 -9.30 -0.03
CA TYR A 34 15.48 -8.24 0.45
C TYR A 34 14.23 -8.05 -0.40
N ASN A 35 14.06 -8.82 -1.49
CA ASN A 35 12.87 -8.78 -2.34
C ASN A 35 11.70 -9.57 -1.71
N ASN A 36 11.20 -9.08 -0.58
CA ASN A 36 10.07 -9.70 0.11
C ASN A 36 9.11 -8.65 0.70
N ALA A 37 7.84 -9.06 0.84
CA ALA A 37 6.77 -8.16 1.26
C ALA A 37 6.97 -7.61 2.67
N THR A 38 7.64 -8.34 3.56
CA THR A 38 7.94 -7.89 4.93
C THR A 38 8.90 -6.70 4.93
N VAL A 39 9.93 -6.73 4.08
CA VAL A 39 10.87 -5.59 3.94
C VAL A 39 10.14 -4.36 3.42
N VAL A 40 9.30 -4.52 2.39
CA VAL A 40 8.49 -3.42 1.86
C VAL A 40 7.53 -2.88 2.92
N ALA A 41 6.80 -3.75 3.61
CA ALA A 41 5.87 -3.36 4.67
C ALA A 41 6.57 -2.59 5.80
N GLN A 42 7.69 -3.09 6.29
CA GLN A 42 8.47 -2.41 7.34
C GLN A 42 8.98 -1.05 6.87
N PHE A 43 9.42 -0.96 5.61
CA PHE A 43 9.86 0.29 5.02
C PHE A 43 8.73 1.33 4.99
N LEU A 44 7.55 0.93 4.52
CA LEU A 44 6.37 1.80 4.46
C LEU A 44 5.96 2.28 5.85
N VAL A 45 5.97 1.39 6.85
CA VAL A 45 5.69 1.76 8.26
C VAL A 45 6.67 2.82 8.75
N ASN A 46 7.97 2.68 8.46
CA ASN A 46 8.97 3.66 8.87
C ASN A 46 8.73 5.03 8.23
N VAL A 47 8.41 5.07 6.93
CA VAL A 47 8.07 6.29 6.20
C VAL A 47 6.83 6.95 6.81
N PHE A 48 5.78 6.18 7.09
CA PHE A 48 4.57 6.70 7.71
C PHE A 48 4.79 7.24 9.13
N ASN A 49 5.64 6.59 9.92
CA ASN A 49 6.00 7.04 11.25
C ASN A 49 6.80 8.35 11.22
N GLU A 50 7.72 8.49 10.26
CA GLU A 50 8.56 9.70 10.12
C GLU A 50 7.74 10.92 9.72
N ILE A 51 6.74 10.73 8.86
CA ILE A 51 5.90 11.82 8.33
C ILE A 51 4.64 12.04 9.20
N GLY A 52 4.37 11.12 10.12
CA GLY A 52 3.20 11.16 11.01
C GLY A 52 1.86 11.00 10.27
N ARG A 53 1.87 10.44 9.04
CA ARG A 53 0.67 10.26 8.22
C ARG A 53 0.74 8.96 7.42
N SER A 54 -0.37 8.22 7.39
CA SER A 54 -0.48 6.90 6.76
C SER A 54 -1.54 6.89 5.65
N ASP A 55 -1.26 7.53 4.51
CA ASP A 55 -2.11 7.44 3.31
C ASP A 55 -1.47 6.48 2.28
N LEU A 56 -1.98 5.24 2.24
CA LEU A 56 -1.52 4.21 1.32
C LEU A 56 -1.85 4.53 -0.15
N ALA A 57 -2.93 5.27 -0.43
CA ALA A 57 -3.30 5.62 -1.80
C ALA A 57 -2.33 6.66 -2.38
N GLU A 58 -1.90 7.62 -1.55
CA GLU A 58 -0.90 8.60 -1.96
C GLU A 58 0.49 7.98 -2.12
N VAL A 59 0.88 7.05 -1.24
CA VAL A 59 2.11 6.26 -1.41
C VAL A 59 2.07 5.41 -2.68
N GLU A 60 0.95 4.73 -2.96
CA GLU A 60 0.80 3.99 -4.21
C GLU A 60 0.98 4.91 -5.41
N LYS A 61 0.34 6.08 -5.40
CA LYS A 61 0.54 7.07 -6.46
C LYS A 61 2.00 7.47 -6.63
N LEU A 62 2.72 7.72 -5.53
CA LEU A 62 4.15 8.05 -5.58
C LEU A 62 4.98 6.89 -6.12
N LEU A 63 4.67 5.64 -5.76
CA LEU A 63 5.29 4.45 -6.34
C LEU A 63 5.05 4.41 -7.86
N ARG A 64 3.83 4.70 -8.31
CA ARG A 64 3.50 4.76 -9.75
C ARG A 64 4.23 5.90 -10.48
N ASP A 65 4.25 7.10 -9.91
CA ASP A 65 4.89 8.28 -10.49
C ASP A 65 6.42 8.12 -10.64
N ASN A 66 7.02 7.15 -9.93
CA ASN A 66 8.46 6.81 -10.00
C ASN A 66 8.73 5.49 -10.73
N ASP A 67 7.78 4.95 -11.50
CA ASP A 67 7.90 3.68 -12.24
C ASP A 67 8.35 2.50 -11.34
N SER A 68 7.91 2.49 -10.07
CA SER A 68 8.27 1.45 -9.10
C SER A 68 7.73 0.08 -9.51
N ARG A 69 8.48 -0.98 -9.18
CA ARG A 69 8.01 -2.37 -9.33
C ARG A 69 7.06 -2.82 -8.22
N ILE A 70 6.86 -2.02 -7.17
CA ILE A 70 6.02 -2.35 -6.01
C ILE A 70 4.62 -1.78 -6.17
N TYR A 71 3.59 -2.61 -6.25
CA TYR A 71 2.21 -2.15 -6.26
C TYR A 71 1.51 -2.51 -4.95
N LEU A 72 0.77 -1.56 -4.41
CA LEU A 72 -0.09 -1.75 -3.25
C LEU A 72 -1.51 -2.06 -3.70
N ILE A 73 -2.06 -3.18 -3.24
CA ILE A 73 -3.41 -3.62 -3.59
C ILE A 73 -4.21 -3.86 -2.32
N ALA A 74 -5.35 -3.19 -2.20
CA ALA A 74 -6.33 -3.43 -1.15
C ALA A 74 -7.26 -4.58 -1.57
N VAL A 75 -7.02 -5.75 -0.99
CA VAL A 75 -7.76 -6.99 -1.27
C VAL A 75 -8.86 -7.18 -0.22
N PRO A 76 -10.13 -7.42 -0.60
CA PRO A 76 -11.20 -7.66 0.38
C PRO A 76 -10.87 -8.82 1.32
N VAL A 77 -11.02 -8.61 2.64
CA VAL A 77 -10.66 -9.59 3.69
C VAL A 77 -11.39 -10.92 3.50
N LYS A 78 -12.63 -10.89 2.98
CA LYS A 78 -13.43 -12.09 2.66
C LYS A 78 -12.71 -13.12 1.76
N PHE A 79 -11.68 -12.71 1.01
CA PHE A 79 -10.89 -13.61 0.16
C PHE A 79 -9.79 -14.38 0.91
N PHE A 80 -9.43 -13.97 2.12
CA PHE A 80 -8.45 -14.67 2.96
C PHE A 80 -9.07 -15.76 3.83
N GLY A 81 -10.40 -15.78 3.93
CA GLY A 81 -11.16 -16.69 4.79
C GLY A 81 -11.55 -16.05 6.13
N ASN A 82 -12.40 -16.75 6.88
CA ASN A 82 -13.01 -16.23 8.10
C ASN A 82 -12.05 -16.20 9.31
N GLN A 83 -10.84 -16.75 9.16
CA GLN A 83 -9.80 -16.79 10.20
C GLN A 83 -8.88 -15.57 10.22
N TYR A 84 -9.04 -14.63 9.28
CA TYR A 84 -8.25 -13.41 9.19
C TYR A 84 -9.15 -12.17 9.28
N GLU A 85 -8.63 -11.13 9.91
CA GLU A 85 -9.28 -9.83 9.98
C GLU A 85 -8.25 -8.72 9.74
N SER A 86 -8.68 -7.65 9.08
CA SER A 86 -7.90 -6.43 8.97
C SER A 86 -8.28 -5.48 10.08
N ARG A 87 -7.30 -4.88 10.75
CA ARG A 87 -7.50 -3.94 11.85
C ARG A 87 -6.46 -2.84 11.81
N LEU A 88 -6.76 -1.71 12.43
CA LEU A 88 -5.70 -0.74 12.79
C LEU A 88 -5.21 -1.07 14.20
N PRO A 89 -3.90 -0.98 14.47
CA PRO A 89 -3.38 -1.08 15.83
C PRO A 89 -4.11 -0.08 16.73
N ASN A 90 -4.62 -0.54 17.88
CA ASN A 90 -5.35 0.27 18.87
C ASN A 90 -6.77 0.71 18.48
N PHE A 91 -7.35 0.16 17.41
CA PHE A 91 -8.76 0.37 17.07
C PHE A 91 -9.55 -0.93 17.21
N SER A 92 -10.77 -0.84 17.75
CA SER A 92 -11.70 -1.98 17.88
C SER A 92 -12.41 -2.33 16.57
N ASN A 93 -12.32 -1.46 15.55
CA ASN A 93 -13.01 -1.66 14.28
C ASN A 93 -12.21 -2.59 13.36
N THR A 94 -12.91 -3.53 12.75
CA THR A 94 -12.40 -4.32 11.63
C THR A 94 -12.53 -3.53 10.33
N LEU A 95 -11.59 -3.79 9.41
CA LEU A 95 -11.58 -3.20 8.08
C LEU A 95 -11.99 -4.23 7.04
N ASN A 96 -12.56 -3.73 5.94
CA ASN A 96 -13.05 -4.57 4.85
C ASN A 96 -11.93 -5.05 3.91
N TYR A 97 -10.73 -4.48 4.01
CA TYR A 97 -9.61 -4.70 3.08
C TYR A 97 -8.30 -5.00 3.81
N ALA A 98 -7.56 -5.95 3.25
CA ALA A 98 -6.18 -6.28 3.57
C ALA A 98 -5.22 -5.63 2.57
N LEU A 99 -3.99 -5.35 3.00
CA LEU A 99 -2.93 -4.90 2.10
C LEU A 99 -2.21 -6.10 1.47
N TRP A 100 -2.20 -6.16 0.15
CA TRP A 100 -1.36 -7.03 -0.64
C TRP A 100 -0.24 -6.19 -1.29
N ILE A 101 0.99 -6.66 -1.19
CA ILE A 101 2.17 -6.00 -1.76
C ILE A 101 2.67 -6.83 -2.93
N CYS A 102 2.40 -6.36 -4.14
CA CYS A 102 3.01 -6.88 -5.37
C CYS A 102 4.42 -6.32 -5.51
N MET A 103 5.36 -7.14 -5.94
CA MET A 103 6.77 -6.76 -6.07
C MET A 103 7.32 -7.07 -7.46
N ASN A 104 6.50 -7.56 -8.39
CA ASN A 104 6.91 -7.97 -9.73
C ASN A 104 6.28 -7.10 -10.83
N GLY A 105 6.00 -5.84 -10.50
CA GLY A 105 5.56 -4.82 -11.44
C GLY A 105 4.08 -4.93 -11.84
N LEU A 106 3.73 -4.18 -12.89
CA LEU A 106 2.33 -3.95 -13.29
C LEU A 106 1.59 -5.24 -13.64
N THR A 107 2.25 -6.18 -14.32
CA THR A 107 1.62 -7.41 -14.78
C THR A 107 1.10 -8.24 -13.61
N GLU A 108 1.91 -8.42 -12.57
CA GLU A 108 1.47 -9.08 -11.34
C GLU A 108 0.30 -8.32 -10.71
N ALA A 109 0.41 -6.99 -10.61
CA ALA A 109 -0.62 -6.17 -10.01
C ALA A 109 -1.98 -6.31 -10.72
N LEU A 110 -1.99 -6.27 -12.05
CA LEU A 110 -3.21 -6.43 -12.86
C LEU A 110 -3.84 -7.82 -12.70
N VAL A 111 -3.02 -8.87 -12.60
CA VAL A 111 -3.50 -10.22 -12.32
C VAL A 111 -4.20 -10.29 -10.97
N ILE A 112 -3.57 -9.76 -9.91
CA ILE A 112 -4.16 -9.75 -8.56
C ILE A 112 -5.44 -8.91 -8.52
N LEU A 113 -5.45 -7.72 -9.12
CA LEU A 113 -6.65 -6.88 -9.22
C LEU A 113 -7.80 -7.63 -9.90
N SER A 114 -7.52 -8.33 -11.00
CA SER A 114 -8.51 -9.11 -11.73
C SER A 114 -9.03 -10.30 -10.92
N GLN A 115 -8.15 -11.03 -10.21
CA GLN A 115 -8.53 -12.18 -9.37
C GLN A 115 -9.50 -11.78 -8.26
N HIS A 116 -9.38 -10.55 -7.75
CA HIS A 116 -10.21 -10.03 -6.67
C HIS A 116 -11.36 -9.13 -7.15
N GLY A 117 -11.61 -9.08 -8.47
CA GLY A 117 -12.74 -8.35 -9.06
C GLY A 117 -12.70 -6.85 -8.80
N THR A 118 -11.50 -6.25 -8.76
CA THR A 118 -11.31 -4.82 -8.54
C THR A 118 -10.61 -4.16 -9.74
N SER A 119 -10.68 -2.84 -9.82
CA SER A 119 -9.99 -2.04 -10.84
C SER A 119 -8.93 -1.15 -10.18
N THR A 120 -7.98 -0.63 -10.94
CA THR A 120 -6.96 0.31 -10.42
C THR A 120 -7.60 1.51 -9.69
N LYS A 121 -8.61 2.13 -10.31
CA LYS A 121 -9.32 3.25 -9.69
C LYS A 121 -10.03 2.84 -8.39
N LYS A 122 -10.66 1.66 -8.37
CA LYS A 122 -11.34 1.18 -7.17
C LYS A 122 -10.35 0.80 -6.07
N ASN A 123 -9.17 0.31 -6.46
CA ASN A 123 -8.09 -0.03 -5.55
C ASN A 123 -7.57 1.21 -4.80
N GLU A 124 -7.40 2.34 -5.48
CA GLU A 124 -7.02 3.61 -4.85
C GLU A 124 -8.00 4.00 -3.73
N GLU A 125 -9.32 3.87 -3.98
CA GLU A 125 -10.35 4.12 -2.96
C GLU A 125 -10.26 3.12 -1.78
N ASN A 126 -9.94 1.86 -2.07
CA ASN A 126 -9.86 0.81 -1.07
C ASN A 126 -8.57 0.92 -0.23
N LEU A 127 -7.47 1.41 -0.80
CA LEU A 127 -6.19 1.63 -0.10
C LEU A 127 -6.32 2.63 1.05
N VAL A 128 -7.13 3.68 0.88
CA VAL A 128 -7.47 4.62 1.97
C VAL A 128 -8.12 3.92 3.16
N ASN A 129 -8.87 2.84 2.89
CA ASN A 129 -9.60 2.07 3.89
C ASN A 129 -8.85 0.80 4.35
N CYS A 130 -7.61 0.64 3.90
CA CYS A 130 -6.80 -0.54 4.15
C CYS A 130 -5.98 -0.35 5.43
N GLY A 131 -5.96 -1.38 6.29
CA GLY A 131 -5.13 -1.42 7.49
C GLY A 131 -4.46 -2.78 7.60
N PHE A 132 -3.31 -2.80 8.25
CA PHE A 132 -2.43 -3.96 8.28
C PHE A 132 -3.10 -5.13 9.03
N LEU A 133 -3.12 -6.32 8.43
CA LEU A 133 -3.83 -7.50 8.95
C LEU A 133 -3.31 -7.96 10.33
N SER A 134 -4.22 -8.51 11.15
CA SER A 134 -3.88 -9.24 12.38
C SER A 134 -4.49 -10.65 12.34
N PRO A 135 -3.82 -11.68 12.89
CA PRO A 135 -4.48 -12.95 13.15
C PRO A 135 -5.59 -12.78 14.20
N VAL A 136 -6.70 -13.51 14.02
CA VAL A 136 -7.79 -13.59 15.01
C VAL A 136 -7.29 -14.43 16.19
N MET A 137 -7.25 -13.86 17.39
CA MET A 137 -7.03 -14.66 18.61
C MET A 137 -8.34 -15.37 18.98
N ASN A 138 -8.32 -16.71 18.93
CA ASN A 138 -9.40 -17.56 19.43
C ASN A 138 -9.46 -17.58 20.95
#